data_AF-A0A932LBD3-F1
#
_entry.id   AF-A0A932LBD3-F1
#
_cell.length_a   1.000
_cell.length_b   1.000
_cell.length_c   1.000
_cell.angle_alpha   90.00
_cell.angle_beta   90.00
_cell.angle_gamma   90.00
#
_symmetry.space_group_name_H-M   'P 1'
#
loop_
_entity.id
_entity.type
_entity.pdbx_description
1 polymer ?
#
loop_
_entity_poly.entity_id
_entity_poly.type
_entity_poly.pdbx_seq_one_letter_code
_entity_poly.pdbx_strand_id
1 'polypeptide(L)'
;MSEVRLVIRDARRDIHGTAHGSTAERVVAALSADPETIEELEAALDRFDTPGEAGHFAGFYRGVDDEPYDAGLVIVDLAARLVVCDSTYFSASSKGGVQYHDGVCATDSWVRYNLSEDWRLERDALCWESLAESRRHERAASPPLDARAVLYGNPLLEFMARECLQASSGGAAGEGEAEAHSSAEDREYALVRDIHARWLTTPRDDLRGQSPRDVLLARRDHIDWDLEDRAQQWSVMQQCPRGLDQDSAAFRFGGFGTHEIVMYYELVRE
;
A
#
# COMPACT_ATOMS: atom_id res chain seq x y z
N MET A 1 15.38 -4.68 31.01
CA MET A 1 16.05 -5.30 29.88
C MET A 1 14.99 -5.42 28.81
N SER A 2 15.05 -4.48 27.88
CA SER A 2 13.96 -4.06 26.97
C SER A 2 14.51 -3.56 25.64
N GLU A 3 15.81 -3.71 25.41
CA GLU A 3 16.44 -3.34 24.14
C GLU A 3 16.50 -4.57 23.24
N VAL A 4 16.49 -4.35 21.93
CA VAL A 4 16.64 -5.40 20.91
C VAL A 4 17.68 -4.95 19.90
N ARG A 5 18.30 -5.93 19.24
CA ARG A 5 18.99 -5.68 17.98
C ARG A 5 17.95 -5.44 16.90
N LEU A 6 18.00 -4.30 16.22
CA LEU A 6 17.15 -3.99 15.08
C LEU A 6 17.98 -3.91 13.80
N VAL A 7 17.65 -4.75 12.82
CA VAL A 7 18.23 -4.77 11.48
C VAL A 7 17.16 -4.37 10.49
N ILE A 8 17.47 -3.43 9.59
CA ILE A 8 16.57 -2.99 8.52
C ILE A 8 17.31 -3.08 7.20
N ARG A 9 16.66 -3.68 6.20
CA ARG A 9 17.22 -3.95 4.88
C ARG A 9 16.26 -3.48 3.80
N ASP A 10 16.80 -2.85 2.77
CA ASP A 10 16.10 -2.62 1.51
C ASP A 10 16.96 -3.11 0.33
N ALA A 11 16.49 -2.87 -0.91
CA ALA A 11 17.21 -3.29 -2.11
C ALA A 11 18.57 -2.60 -2.33
N ARG A 12 18.86 -1.52 -1.58
CA ARG A 12 20.02 -0.63 -1.79
C ARG A 12 21.03 -0.74 -0.66
N ARG A 13 20.58 -0.92 0.57
CA ARG A 13 21.44 -0.92 1.76
C ARG A 13 20.83 -1.68 2.94
N ASP A 14 21.73 -2.02 3.86
CA ASP A 14 21.41 -2.61 5.16
C ASP A 14 21.88 -1.65 6.26
N ILE A 15 21.07 -1.52 7.32
CA ILE A 15 21.43 -0.80 8.54
C ILE A 15 21.06 -1.61 9.78
N HIS A 16 21.77 -1.40 10.89
CA HIS A 16 21.45 -2.00 12.17
C HIS A 16 21.77 -1.07 13.34
N GLY A 17 21.13 -1.32 14.48
CA GLY A 17 21.33 -0.59 15.72
C GLY A 17 20.75 -1.32 16.91
N THR A 18 21.02 -0.82 18.11
CA THR A 18 20.31 -1.23 19.32
C THR A 18 19.19 -0.23 19.54
N ALA A 19 17.97 -0.73 19.77
CA ALA A 19 16.80 0.11 19.99
C ALA A 19 15.94 -0.45 21.12
N HIS A 20 15.17 0.41 21.78
CA HIS A 20 14.16 -0.06 22.72
C HIS A 20 13.09 -0.89 21.98
N GLY A 21 12.53 -1.92 22.62
CA GLY A 21 11.57 -2.83 22.00
C GLY A 21 10.32 -2.12 21.47
N SER A 22 9.87 -1.06 22.13
CA SER A 22 8.76 -0.22 21.62
C SER A 22 9.12 0.55 20.34
N THR A 23 10.40 0.92 20.15
CA THR A 23 10.86 1.51 18.88
C THR A 23 10.79 0.48 17.76
N ALA A 24 11.25 -0.75 18.01
CA ALA A 24 11.12 -1.84 17.04
C ALA A 24 9.65 -2.18 16.72
N GLU A 25 8.77 -2.11 17.71
CA GLU A 25 7.32 -2.29 17.51
C GLU A 25 6.71 -1.19 16.62
N ARG A 26 7.11 0.08 16.80
CA ARG A 26 6.70 1.18 15.90
C ARG A 26 7.25 1.01 14.49
N VAL A 27 8.46 0.48 14.34
CA VAL A 27 9.03 0.13 13.02
C VAL A 27 8.16 -0.92 12.33
N VAL A 28 7.72 -1.96 13.05
CA VAL A 28 6.77 -2.94 12.51
C VAL A 28 5.45 -2.27 12.15
N ALA A 29 4.91 -1.39 13.01
CA ALA A 29 3.66 -0.67 12.72
C ALA A 29 3.76 0.22 11.47
N ALA A 30 4.90 0.86 11.24
CA ALA A 30 5.17 1.71 10.07
C ALA A 30 5.12 0.94 8.73
N LEU A 31 5.29 -0.39 8.76
CA LEU A 31 5.14 -1.23 7.58
C LEU A 31 3.71 -1.25 7.02
N SER A 32 2.71 -0.77 7.79
CA SER A 32 1.34 -0.57 7.31
C SER A 32 1.26 0.43 6.14
N ALA A 33 2.25 1.33 6.03
CA ALA A 33 2.39 2.25 4.89
C ALA A 33 2.95 1.59 3.62
N ASP A 34 3.27 0.30 3.67
CA ASP A 34 3.89 -0.47 2.59
C ASP A 34 5.20 0.11 2.02
N PRO A 35 6.17 0.53 2.84
CA PRO A 35 7.45 1.05 2.35
C PRO A 35 8.27 -0.03 1.62
N GLU A 36 8.98 0.37 0.56
CA GLU A 36 9.95 -0.45 -0.17
C GLU A 36 11.40 -0.03 0.11
N THR A 37 11.60 1.18 0.64
CA THR A 37 12.92 1.75 0.97
C THR A 37 13.01 2.17 2.43
N ILE A 38 14.24 2.24 2.96
CA ILE A 38 14.47 2.72 4.33
C ILE A 38 14.00 4.17 4.48
N GLU A 39 14.13 5.01 3.45
CA GLU A 39 13.63 6.39 3.47
C GLU A 39 12.10 6.46 3.56
N GLU A 40 11.39 5.59 2.83
CA GLU A 40 9.93 5.49 2.93
C GLU A 40 9.51 4.95 4.30
N LEU A 41 10.23 3.97 4.85
CA LEU A 41 9.99 3.46 6.21
C LEU A 41 10.19 4.56 7.26
N GLU A 42 11.26 5.34 7.14
CA GLU A 42 11.55 6.46 8.03
C GLU A 42 10.46 7.53 7.93
N ALA A 43 9.98 7.86 6.74
CA ALA A 43 8.85 8.78 6.56
C ALA A 43 7.53 8.18 7.11
N ALA A 44 7.33 6.87 7.04
CA ALA A 44 6.15 6.19 7.58
C ALA A 44 6.14 6.14 9.11
N LEU A 45 7.32 6.14 9.75
CA LEU A 45 7.46 6.19 11.21
C LEU A 45 6.89 7.48 11.82
N ASP A 46 6.82 8.57 11.06
CA ASP A 46 6.19 9.84 11.49
C ASP A 46 4.71 9.65 11.91
N ARG A 47 4.07 8.56 11.45
CA ARG A 47 2.71 8.18 11.88
C ARG A 47 2.67 7.71 13.35
N PHE A 48 3.78 7.28 13.92
CA PHE A 48 3.83 6.61 15.23
C PHE A 48 4.80 7.28 16.21
N ASP A 49 5.77 8.03 15.70
CA ASP A 49 6.82 8.68 16.48
C ASP A 49 7.16 10.04 15.88
N THR A 50 7.35 11.06 16.71
CA THR A 50 7.87 12.35 16.23
C THR A 50 9.40 12.25 16.10
N PRO A 51 9.97 12.48 14.91
CA PRO A 51 11.40 12.35 14.71
C PRO A 51 12.17 13.37 15.56
N GLY A 52 13.31 12.93 16.10
CA GLY A 52 14.32 13.85 16.64
C GLY A 52 15.04 14.61 15.51
N GLU A 53 15.87 15.59 15.86
CA GLU A 53 16.58 16.44 14.87
C GLU A 53 17.43 15.66 13.86
N ALA A 54 17.92 14.47 14.24
CA ALA A 54 18.81 13.66 13.43
C ALA A 54 18.08 12.57 12.59
N GLY A 55 16.77 12.40 12.74
CA GLY A 55 15.99 11.31 12.12
C GLY A 55 15.78 10.10 13.04
N HIS A 56 14.94 9.15 12.62
CA HIS A 56 14.56 7.98 13.42
C HIS A 56 15.69 6.95 13.51
N PHE A 57 16.48 6.82 12.43
CA PHE A 57 17.61 5.88 12.37
C PHE A 57 18.96 6.55 12.57
N ALA A 58 18.98 7.74 13.17
CA ALA A 58 20.21 8.41 13.57
C ALA A 58 21.04 7.52 14.50
N GLY A 59 22.30 7.29 14.16
CA GLY A 59 23.22 6.46 14.95
C GLY A 59 23.17 4.96 14.61
N PHE A 60 22.36 4.54 13.65
CA PHE A 60 22.43 3.18 13.10
C PHE A 60 23.70 3.04 12.23
N TYR A 61 24.29 1.85 12.26
CA TYR A 61 25.48 1.49 11.49
C TYR A 61 25.10 0.81 10.18
N ARG A 62 25.98 0.90 9.18
CA ARG A 62 25.79 0.18 7.91
C ARG A 62 26.12 -1.30 8.07
N GLY A 63 25.43 -2.13 7.28
CA GLY A 63 25.61 -3.58 7.24
C GLY A 63 24.60 -4.31 8.11
N VAL A 64 24.78 -5.62 8.20
CA VAL A 64 23.93 -6.53 8.98
C VAL A 64 24.68 -6.94 10.24
N ASP A 65 24.02 -6.82 11.38
CA ASP A 65 24.42 -7.42 12.65
C ASP A 65 23.19 -8.14 13.19
N ASP A 66 23.13 -9.45 12.97
CA ASP A 66 22.03 -10.32 13.36
C ASP A 66 22.33 -11.07 14.67
N GLU A 67 23.30 -10.61 15.46
CA GLU A 67 23.50 -11.11 16.82
C GLU A 67 22.41 -10.53 17.75
N PRO A 68 21.60 -11.38 18.42
CA PRO A 68 20.58 -10.90 19.35
C PRO A 68 21.17 -10.04 20.46
N TYR A 69 20.46 -8.99 20.86
CA TYR A 69 20.89 -8.09 21.92
C TYR A 69 19.81 -7.96 22.98
N ASP A 70 20.19 -8.12 24.25
CA ASP A 70 19.31 -8.03 25.41
C ASP A 70 18.01 -8.86 25.25
N ALA A 71 16.90 -8.23 24.88
CA ALA A 71 15.60 -8.87 24.77
C ALA A 71 15.41 -9.64 23.44
N GLY A 72 16.31 -9.50 22.46
CA GLY A 72 16.34 -10.33 21.26
C GLY A 72 16.77 -9.62 19.97
N LEU A 73 16.21 -10.08 18.85
CA LEU A 73 16.53 -9.66 17.49
C LEU A 73 15.25 -9.37 16.70
N VAL A 74 15.25 -8.25 15.99
CA VAL A 74 14.20 -7.87 15.03
C VAL A 74 14.86 -7.55 13.70
N ILE A 75 14.45 -8.23 12.64
CA ILE A 75 14.91 -8.00 11.27
C ILE A 75 13.72 -7.59 10.42
N VAL A 76 13.87 -6.49 9.70
CA VAL A 76 12.90 -6.00 8.72
C VAL A 76 13.57 -5.97 7.37
N ASP A 77 13.11 -6.81 6.45
CA ASP A 77 13.55 -6.83 5.06
C ASP A 77 12.43 -6.32 4.16
N LEU A 78 12.57 -5.07 3.71
CA LEU A 78 11.57 -4.37 2.90
C LEU A 78 11.42 -5.01 1.53
N ALA A 79 12.54 -5.38 0.89
CA ALA A 79 12.53 -5.99 -0.44
C ALA A 79 11.89 -7.39 -0.43
N ALA A 80 12.04 -8.15 0.65
CA ALA A 80 11.43 -9.46 0.85
C ALA A 80 10.00 -9.40 1.44
N ARG A 81 9.55 -8.22 1.90
CA ARG A 81 8.37 -8.04 2.75
C ARG A 81 8.36 -9.04 3.92
N LEU A 82 9.46 -9.09 4.65
CA LEU A 82 9.67 -10.04 5.76
C LEU A 82 9.98 -9.28 7.04
N VAL A 83 9.33 -9.67 8.12
CA VAL A 83 9.69 -9.31 9.49
C VAL A 83 10.04 -10.59 10.23
N VAL A 84 11.23 -10.64 10.82
CA VAL A 84 11.61 -11.64 11.80
C VAL A 84 11.65 -10.97 13.15
N CYS A 85 10.91 -11.51 14.12
CA CYS A 85 10.82 -10.99 15.47
C CYS A 85 11.10 -12.11 16.46
N ASP A 86 12.39 -12.38 16.69
CA ASP A 86 12.87 -13.30 17.73
C ASP A 86 13.18 -12.49 18.99
N SER A 87 12.11 -12.11 19.71
CA SER A 87 12.18 -11.20 20.85
C SER A 87 11.32 -11.69 22.00
N THR A 88 11.82 -11.50 23.21
CA THR A 88 11.09 -11.72 24.47
C THR A 88 10.30 -10.49 24.92
N TYR A 89 10.52 -9.32 24.30
CA TYR A 89 9.84 -8.07 24.66
C TYR A 89 8.45 -7.95 24.03
N PHE A 90 8.33 -8.25 22.73
CA PHE A 90 7.07 -8.21 21.99
C PHE A 90 7.03 -9.28 20.91
N SER A 91 5.84 -9.52 20.36
CA SER A 91 5.64 -10.37 19.20
C SER A 91 5.02 -9.55 18.08
N ALA A 92 5.66 -9.54 16.91
CA ALA A 92 5.09 -8.89 15.73
C ALA A 92 3.73 -9.51 15.36
N SER A 93 2.75 -8.65 15.04
CA SER A 93 1.44 -9.03 14.53
C SER A 93 1.11 -8.23 13.27
N SER A 94 0.23 -8.77 12.43
CA SER A 94 -0.19 -8.07 11.20
C SER A 94 -1.18 -6.95 11.48
N LYS A 95 -1.78 -6.93 12.68
CA LYS A 95 -2.73 -5.91 13.12
C LYS A 95 -2.47 -5.62 14.59
N GLY A 96 -2.60 -4.37 14.99
CA GLY A 96 -2.38 -3.98 16.37
C GLY A 96 -2.51 -2.48 16.58
N GLY A 97 -1.99 -2.03 17.71
CA GLY A 97 -1.77 -0.62 17.95
C GLY A 97 -0.52 -0.43 18.79
N VAL A 98 0.13 0.71 18.62
CA VAL A 98 1.31 1.10 19.39
C VAL A 98 1.04 2.45 20.05
N GLN A 99 1.69 2.68 21.19
CA GLN A 99 1.65 3.99 21.82
C GLN A 99 2.43 4.99 20.96
N TYR A 100 1.75 6.10 20.63
CA TYR A 100 2.36 7.23 19.95
C TYR A 100 3.42 7.87 20.83
N HIS A 101 4.51 8.29 20.21
CA HIS A 101 5.62 8.94 20.89
C HIS A 101 5.80 10.36 20.34
N ASP A 102 5.79 11.36 21.23
CA ASP A 102 5.80 12.78 20.86
C ASP A 102 7.22 13.35 20.67
N GLY A 103 8.22 12.46 20.58
CA GLY A 103 9.63 12.80 20.50
C GLY A 103 10.29 12.99 21.88
N VAL A 104 9.50 13.07 22.95
CA VAL A 104 10.00 13.16 24.33
C VAL A 104 9.66 11.91 25.13
N CYS A 105 8.41 11.45 25.05
CA CYS A 105 7.97 10.23 25.71
C CYS A 105 6.80 9.55 24.99
N ALA A 106 6.49 8.32 25.41
CA ALA A 106 5.28 7.64 24.98
C ALA A 106 4.06 8.35 25.59
N THR A 107 3.07 8.61 24.75
CA THR A 107 1.80 9.22 25.13
C THR A 107 0.75 8.15 25.47
N ASP A 108 -0.38 8.56 26.04
CA ASP A 108 -1.53 7.68 26.27
C ASP A 108 -2.34 7.38 24.99
N SER A 109 -1.94 7.94 23.85
CA SER A 109 -2.63 7.75 22.57
C SER A 109 -2.13 6.49 21.87
N TRP A 110 -3.05 5.59 21.54
CA TRP A 110 -2.76 4.38 20.78
C TRP A 110 -3.08 4.60 19.29
N VAL A 111 -2.11 4.37 18.43
CA VAL A 111 -2.26 4.45 16.97
C VAL A 111 -2.33 3.04 16.43
N ARG A 112 -3.40 2.76 15.69
CA ARG A 112 -3.63 1.46 15.06
C ARG A 112 -2.79 1.30 13.79
N TYR A 113 -2.48 0.05 13.48
CA TYR A 113 -1.85 -0.33 12.24
C TYR A 113 -2.42 -1.65 11.72
N ASN A 114 -2.45 -1.76 10.39
CA ASN A 114 -2.82 -2.95 9.66
C ASN A 114 -1.79 -3.16 8.54
N LEU A 115 -1.02 -4.25 8.64
CA LEU A 115 -0.05 -4.63 7.63
C LEU A 115 -0.75 -5.32 6.45
N SER A 116 -0.26 -5.05 5.25
CA SER A 116 -0.65 -5.81 4.06
C SER A 116 -0.36 -7.31 4.23
N GLU A 117 -1.19 -8.16 3.63
CA GLU A 117 -1.00 -9.62 3.63
C GLU A 117 0.30 -10.08 2.94
N ASP A 118 0.94 -9.18 2.20
CA ASP A 118 2.25 -9.39 1.58
C ASP A 118 3.40 -9.42 2.61
N TRP A 119 3.20 -8.85 3.81
CA TRP A 119 4.18 -8.95 4.89
C TRP A 119 4.14 -10.32 5.55
N ARG A 120 5.26 -11.03 5.47
CA ARG A 120 5.48 -12.29 6.20
C ARG A 120 6.07 -11.99 7.57
N LEU A 121 5.48 -12.54 8.62
CA LEU A 121 5.94 -12.38 10.00
C LEU A 121 6.44 -13.73 10.52
N GLU A 122 7.71 -13.80 10.89
CA GLU A 122 8.37 -14.97 11.47
C GLU A 122 8.84 -14.67 12.90
N ARG A 123 8.86 -15.70 13.74
CA ARG A 123 9.29 -15.58 15.15
C ARG A 123 10.68 -16.15 15.41
N ASP A 124 11.23 -16.88 14.45
CA ASP A 124 12.49 -17.57 14.56
C ASP A 124 13.48 -16.98 13.55
N ALA A 125 14.64 -16.56 14.04
CA ALA A 125 15.70 -16.04 13.19
C ALA A 125 16.48 -17.15 12.48
N LEU A 126 16.29 -18.43 12.81
CA LEU A 126 16.94 -19.52 12.10
C LEU A 126 16.58 -19.49 10.61
N CYS A 127 17.60 -19.51 9.76
CA CYS A 127 17.50 -19.53 8.30
C CYS A 127 16.77 -18.32 7.68
N TRP A 128 16.68 -17.19 8.39
CA TRP A 128 15.99 -15.99 7.91
C TRP A 128 16.50 -15.51 6.54
N GLU A 129 17.81 -15.61 6.29
CA GLU A 129 18.42 -15.20 5.02
C GLU A 129 17.90 -16.02 3.84
N SER A 130 17.79 -17.34 4.01
CA SER A 130 17.25 -18.22 2.96
C SER A 130 15.79 -17.92 2.68
N LEU A 131 15.02 -17.58 3.72
CA LEU A 131 13.62 -17.19 3.56
C LEU A 131 13.51 -15.83 2.84
N ALA A 132 14.31 -14.85 3.24
CA ALA A 132 14.38 -13.54 2.60
C ALA A 132 14.71 -13.68 1.11
N GLU A 133 15.70 -14.51 0.76
CA GLU A 133 16.08 -14.74 -0.63
C GLU A 133 14.97 -15.39 -1.46
N SER A 134 14.30 -16.41 -0.92
CA SER A 134 13.13 -17.02 -1.57
C SER A 134 12.04 -15.99 -1.84
N ARG A 135 11.73 -15.15 -0.85
CA ARG A 135 10.71 -14.09 -0.96
C ARG A 135 11.08 -13.03 -1.99
N ARG A 136 12.34 -12.59 -2.02
CA ARG A 136 12.82 -11.65 -3.06
C ARG A 136 12.70 -12.25 -4.45
N HIS A 137 13.02 -13.54 -4.62
CA HIS A 137 12.82 -14.24 -5.89
C HIS A 137 11.35 -14.31 -6.30
N GLU A 138 10.44 -14.65 -5.39
CA GLU A 138 8.98 -14.65 -5.63
C GLU A 138 8.50 -13.27 -6.09
N ARG A 139 8.94 -12.21 -5.41
CA ARG A 139 8.57 -10.82 -5.73
C ARG A 139 9.19 -10.35 -7.05
N ALA A 140 10.42 -10.73 -7.34
CA ALA A 140 11.06 -10.43 -8.62
C ALA A 140 10.33 -11.11 -9.81
N ALA A 141 9.75 -12.30 -9.59
CA ALA A 141 8.95 -12.99 -10.59
C ALA A 141 7.57 -12.33 -10.84
N SER A 142 7.07 -11.53 -9.90
CA SER A 142 5.83 -10.77 -10.02
C SER A 142 6.05 -9.34 -9.52
N PRO A 143 6.73 -8.48 -10.29
CA PRO A 143 7.05 -7.12 -9.85
C PRO A 143 5.77 -6.31 -9.55
N PRO A 144 5.84 -5.21 -8.80
CA PRO A 144 4.71 -4.30 -8.63
C PRO A 144 4.13 -3.85 -9.98
N LEU A 145 2.81 -3.68 -10.06
CA LEU A 145 2.11 -3.24 -11.26
C LEU A 145 1.66 -1.79 -11.08
N ASP A 146 2.03 -0.92 -12.02
CA ASP A 146 1.54 0.47 -12.08
C ASP A 146 0.11 0.50 -12.68
N ALA A 147 -0.86 0.01 -11.90
CA ALA A 147 -2.24 -0.05 -12.34
C ALA A 147 -2.82 1.35 -12.58
N ARG A 148 -2.38 2.37 -11.83
CA ARG A 148 -2.83 3.76 -11.98
C ARG A 148 -2.53 4.30 -13.37
N ALA A 149 -1.36 4.01 -13.92
CA ALA A 149 -1.00 4.41 -15.29
C ALA A 149 -1.93 3.82 -16.37
N VAL A 150 -2.57 2.68 -16.11
CA VAL A 150 -3.55 2.07 -17.02
C VAL A 150 -4.94 2.64 -16.78
N LEU A 151 -5.37 2.68 -15.51
CA LEU A 151 -6.72 3.06 -15.11
C LEU A 151 -6.99 4.55 -15.30
N TYR A 152 -6.00 5.42 -15.07
CA TYR A 152 -6.14 6.87 -15.24
C TYR A 152 -5.37 7.44 -16.43
N GLY A 153 -4.68 6.60 -17.19
CA GLY A 153 -3.80 7.04 -18.26
C GLY A 153 -4.36 6.81 -19.66
N ASN A 154 -3.46 6.88 -20.64
CA ASN A 154 -3.78 6.70 -22.06
C ASN A 154 -4.55 5.40 -22.37
N PRO A 155 -4.29 4.24 -21.74
CA PRO A 155 -5.03 3.01 -22.07
C PRO A 155 -6.54 3.13 -21.89
N LEU A 156 -6.99 3.83 -20.83
CA LEU A 156 -8.42 4.14 -20.63
C LEU A 156 -8.92 5.06 -21.75
N LEU A 157 -8.25 6.19 -21.97
CA LEU A 157 -8.67 7.20 -22.93
C LEU A 157 -8.78 6.64 -24.36
N GLU A 158 -7.79 5.85 -24.78
CA GLU A 158 -7.77 5.19 -26.09
C GLU A 158 -8.90 4.18 -26.23
N PHE A 159 -9.19 3.40 -25.18
CA PHE A 159 -10.30 2.47 -25.18
C PHE A 159 -11.64 3.20 -25.32
N MET A 160 -11.88 4.21 -24.47
CA MET A 160 -13.14 4.97 -24.48
C MET A 160 -13.34 5.64 -25.85
N ALA A 161 -12.32 6.32 -26.39
CA ALA A 161 -12.38 6.96 -27.69
C ALA A 161 -12.70 5.97 -28.82
N ARG A 162 -12.01 4.81 -28.84
CA ARG A 162 -12.24 3.78 -29.86
C ARG A 162 -13.65 3.22 -29.81
N GLU A 163 -14.14 2.86 -28.63
CA GLU A 163 -15.46 2.27 -28.46
C GLU A 163 -16.58 3.26 -28.77
N CYS A 164 -16.44 4.53 -28.37
CA CYS A 164 -17.39 5.58 -28.72
C CYS A 164 -17.46 5.78 -30.25
N LEU A 165 -16.32 5.89 -30.94
CA LEU A 165 -16.27 6.05 -32.40
C LEU A 165 -16.90 4.87 -33.14
N GLN A 166 -16.67 3.64 -32.67
CA GLN A 166 -17.28 2.44 -33.24
C GLN A 166 -18.79 2.43 -33.05
N ALA A 167 -19.27 2.80 -31.86
CA ALA A 167 -20.69 2.88 -31.56
C ALA A 167 -21.41 3.96 -32.41
N SER A 168 -20.80 5.13 -32.58
CA SER A 168 -21.33 6.20 -33.44
C SER A 168 -21.41 5.76 -34.91
N SER A 169 -20.46 4.93 -35.37
CA SER A 169 -20.43 4.43 -36.75
C SER A 169 -21.47 3.32 -37.00
N GLY A 170 -21.83 2.54 -35.98
CA GLY A 170 -22.81 1.45 -36.07
C GLY A 170 -24.28 1.89 -35.97
N GLY A 171 -24.54 3.08 -35.42
CA GLY A 171 -25.90 3.63 -35.23
C GLY A 171 -26.57 4.21 -36.47
N ALA A 172 -25.85 4.36 -37.59
CA ALA A 172 -26.37 5.01 -38.81
C ALA A 172 -27.19 4.09 -39.74
N ALA A 173 -27.43 2.82 -39.38
CA ALA A 173 -28.01 1.82 -40.30
C ALA A 173 -29.34 1.17 -39.85
N GLY A 174 -30.01 1.70 -38.83
CA GLY A 174 -31.19 1.06 -38.22
C GLY A 174 -32.33 2.01 -37.87
N GLU A 175 -32.85 2.76 -38.85
CA GLU A 175 -34.17 3.39 -38.72
C GLU A 175 -35.25 2.32 -38.92
N GLY A 176 -35.62 1.67 -37.81
CA GLY A 176 -36.76 0.75 -37.74
C GLY A 176 -37.61 1.09 -36.52
N GLU A 177 -38.79 1.62 -36.79
CA GLU A 177 -39.84 2.01 -35.85
C GLU A 177 -40.15 0.93 -34.79
N ALA A 178 -39.99 1.24 -33.50
CA ALA A 178 -40.83 0.72 -32.41
C ALA A 178 -40.53 1.42 -31.06
N GLU A 179 -41.47 2.27 -30.65
CA GLU A 179 -41.98 2.51 -29.30
C GLU A 179 -41.07 2.91 -28.10
N ALA A 180 -41.53 4.00 -27.46
CA ALA A 180 -41.52 4.31 -26.02
C ALA A 180 -40.32 5.06 -25.40
N HIS A 181 -40.50 6.39 -25.33
CA HIS A 181 -40.11 7.31 -24.25
C HIS A 181 -38.64 7.44 -23.77
N SER A 182 -37.65 6.76 -24.35
CA SER A 182 -36.25 7.14 -24.07
C SER A 182 -35.88 8.38 -24.88
N SER A 183 -35.46 9.44 -24.22
CA SER A 183 -34.86 10.60 -24.89
C SER A 183 -33.58 10.18 -25.65
N ALA A 184 -33.11 11.00 -26.58
CA ALA A 184 -31.82 10.75 -27.22
C ALA A 184 -30.68 10.69 -26.19
N GLU A 185 -30.78 11.50 -25.13
CA GLU A 185 -29.87 11.52 -23.98
C GLU A 185 -29.86 10.18 -23.24
N ASP A 186 -31.02 9.54 -23.06
CA ASP A 186 -31.09 8.22 -22.40
C ASP A 186 -30.36 7.12 -23.18
N ARG A 187 -30.34 7.21 -24.52
CA ARG A 187 -29.64 6.25 -25.39
C ARG A 187 -28.13 6.45 -25.36
N GLU A 188 -27.70 7.71 -25.40
CA GLU A 188 -26.28 8.06 -25.28
C GLU A 188 -25.74 7.65 -23.91
N TYR A 189 -26.50 7.94 -22.85
CA TYR A 189 -26.16 7.54 -21.50
C TYR A 189 -26.07 6.00 -21.35
N ALA A 190 -27.02 5.25 -21.94
CA ALA A 190 -26.98 3.79 -21.95
C ALA A 190 -25.75 3.26 -22.71
N LEU A 191 -25.38 3.90 -23.82
CA LEU A 191 -24.21 3.53 -24.61
C LEU A 191 -22.91 3.74 -23.82
N VAL A 192 -22.72 4.92 -23.22
CA VAL A 192 -21.53 5.23 -22.40
C VAL A 192 -21.41 4.25 -21.24
N ARG A 193 -22.53 3.96 -20.56
CA ARG A 193 -22.58 2.95 -19.49
C ARG A 193 -22.11 1.57 -19.98
N ASP A 194 -22.58 1.13 -21.15
CA ASP A 194 -22.23 -0.19 -21.68
C ASP A 194 -20.75 -0.26 -22.14
N ILE A 195 -20.19 0.83 -22.66
CA ILE A 195 -18.76 0.97 -22.95
C ILE A 195 -17.94 0.87 -21.65
N HIS A 196 -18.33 1.63 -20.63
CA HIS A 196 -17.64 1.61 -19.34
C HIS A 196 -17.74 0.23 -18.66
N ALA A 197 -18.89 -0.43 -18.72
CA ALA A 197 -19.06 -1.78 -18.21
C ALA A 197 -18.11 -2.77 -18.89
N ARG A 198 -17.95 -2.66 -20.22
CA ARG A 198 -16.97 -3.46 -20.97
C ARG A 198 -15.54 -3.15 -20.56
N TRP A 199 -15.18 -1.88 -20.39
CA TRP A 199 -13.87 -1.51 -19.87
C TRP A 199 -13.59 -2.21 -18.53
N LEU A 200 -14.50 -2.08 -17.57
CA LEU A 200 -14.32 -2.60 -16.21
C LEU A 200 -14.23 -4.12 -16.13
N THR A 201 -14.88 -4.85 -17.05
CA THR A 201 -15.05 -6.30 -16.96
C THR A 201 -14.20 -7.08 -17.95
N THR A 202 -13.54 -6.42 -18.89
CA THR A 202 -12.70 -7.09 -19.89
C THR A 202 -11.28 -7.25 -19.37
N PRO A 203 -10.74 -8.49 -19.29
CA PRO A 203 -9.33 -8.75 -19.02
C PRO A 203 -8.39 -8.00 -19.95
N ARG A 204 -7.26 -7.52 -19.43
CA ARG A 204 -6.27 -6.78 -20.22
C ARG A 204 -4.85 -7.26 -19.99
N ASP A 205 -4.06 -7.32 -21.06
CA ASP A 205 -2.65 -7.73 -21.00
C ASP A 205 -1.80 -6.75 -20.17
N ASP A 206 -2.07 -5.44 -20.28
CA ASP A 206 -1.44 -4.38 -19.50
C ASP A 206 -1.80 -4.42 -18.00
N LEU A 207 -2.79 -5.24 -17.62
CA LEU A 207 -3.16 -5.57 -16.24
C LEU A 207 -2.90 -7.05 -15.90
N ARG A 208 -2.00 -7.72 -16.64
CA ARG A 208 -1.63 -9.14 -16.45
C ARG A 208 -2.80 -10.10 -16.59
N GLY A 209 -3.70 -9.82 -17.53
CA GLY A 209 -4.90 -10.61 -17.78
C GLY A 209 -6.02 -10.42 -16.75
N GLN A 210 -5.90 -9.43 -15.86
CA GLN A 210 -6.99 -9.06 -14.95
C GLN A 210 -7.88 -8.00 -15.58
N SER A 211 -9.15 -7.95 -15.15
CA SER A 211 -10.01 -6.83 -15.49
C SER A 211 -9.70 -5.60 -14.62
N PRO A 212 -9.94 -4.37 -15.11
CA PRO A 212 -9.83 -3.16 -14.29
C PRO A 212 -10.58 -3.26 -12.96
N ARG A 213 -11.77 -3.87 -12.95
CA ARG A 213 -12.54 -4.09 -11.72
C ARG A 213 -11.81 -4.97 -10.72
N ASP A 214 -11.21 -6.07 -11.17
CA ASP A 214 -10.48 -6.98 -10.28
C ASP A 214 -9.29 -6.25 -9.64
N VAL A 215 -8.58 -5.45 -10.44
CA VAL A 215 -7.45 -4.64 -9.96
C VAL A 215 -7.87 -3.57 -8.96
N LEU A 216 -8.97 -2.84 -9.24
CA LEU A 216 -9.52 -1.84 -8.31
C LEU A 216 -9.92 -2.47 -6.96
N LEU A 217 -10.44 -3.70 -6.96
CA LEU A 217 -10.94 -4.36 -5.75
C LEU A 217 -9.88 -5.17 -5.00
N ALA A 218 -8.76 -5.54 -5.64
CA ALA A 218 -7.79 -6.51 -5.13
C ALA A 218 -7.21 -6.17 -3.74
N ARG A 219 -7.03 -4.88 -3.43
CA ARG A 219 -6.43 -4.42 -2.17
C ARG A 219 -7.32 -3.40 -1.43
N ARG A 220 -8.60 -3.33 -1.79
CA ARG A 220 -9.52 -2.31 -1.29
C ARG A 220 -9.61 -2.31 0.23
N ASP A 221 -9.80 -3.49 0.82
CA ASP A 221 -10.00 -3.60 2.26
C ASP A 221 -8.76 -3.14 3.05
N HIS A 222 -7.54 -3.41 2.53
CA HIS A 222 -6.29 -2.92 3.14
C HIS A 222 -6.23 -1.39 3.13
N ILE A 223 -6.51 -0.76 1.98
CA ILE A 223 -6.47 0.70 1.85
C ILE A 223 -7.57 1.36 2.70
N ASP A 224 -8.76 0.78 2.73
CA ASP A 224 -9.86 1.31 3.54
C ASP A 224 -9.53 1.22 5.05
N TRP A 225 -8.89 0.14 5.51
CA TRP A 225 -8.42 0.05 6.89
C TRP A 225 -7.30 1.04 7.21
N ASP A 226 -6.33 1.25 6.30
CA ASP A 226 -5.30 2.28 6.51
C ASP A 226 -5.92 3.68 6.61
N LEU A 227 -6.86 4.01 5.72
CA LEU A 227 -7.57 5.30 5.76
C LEU A 227 -8.38 5.48 7.04
N GLU A 228 -9.09 4.44 7.50
CA GLU A 228 -9.83 4.47 8.77
C GLU A 228 -8.87 4.67 9.96
N ASP A 229 -7.75 3.95 10.01
CA ASP A 229 -6.73 4.11 11.05
C ASP A 229 -6.16 5.54 11.07
N ARG A 230 -5.89 6.12 9.90
CA ARG A 230 -5.41 7.50 9.75
C ARG A 230 -6.48 8.52 10.14
N ALA A 231 -7.74 8.30 9.80
CA ALA A 231 -8.85 9.16 10.19
C ALA A 231 -9.06 9.13 11.71
N GLN A 232 -9.01 7.94 12.33
CA GLN A 232 -9.07 7.80 13.77
C GLN A 232 -7.89 8.52 14.44
N GLN A 233 -6.67 8.32 13.94
CA GLN A 233 -5.48 9.00 14.44
C GLN A 233 -5.65 10.53 14.41
N TRP A 234 -6.10 11.08 13.27
CA TRP A 234 -6.35 12.51 13.16
C TRP A 234 -7.40 12.98 14.17
N SER A 235 -8.49 12.24 14.36
CA SER A 235 -9.54 12.60 15.31
C SER A 235 -9.05 12.70 16.76
N VAL A 236 -8.06 11.88 17.14
CA VAL A 236 -7.50 11.86 18.50
C VAL A 236 -6.39 12.89 18.66
N MET A 237 -5.46 12.95 17.70
CA MET A 237 -4.27 13.79 17.79
C MET A 237 -4.50 15.23 17.33
N GLN A 238 -5.61 15.49 16.63
CA GLN A 238 -5.91 16.79 16.01
C GLN A 238 -4.82 17.27 15.04
N GLN A 239 -4.02 16.32 14.52
CA GLN A 239 -2.97 16.55 13.54
C GLN A 239 -3.24 15.66 12.33
N CYS A 240 -3.27 16.28 11.15
CA CYS A 240 -3.45 15.55 9.91
C CYS A 240 -2.20 14.70 9.64
N PRO A 241 -2.33 13.37 9.43
CA PRO A 241 -1.22 12.54 9.04
C PRO A 241 -0.57 13.05 7.75
N ARG A 242 0.75 12.88 7.64
CA ARG A 242 1.47 13.23 6.42
C ARG A 242 0.95 12.39 5.26
N GLY A 243 0.62 13.05 4.15
CA GLY A 243 0.25 12.37 2.90
C GLY A 243 1.42 11.57 2.33
N LEU A 244 1.11 10.54 1.55
CA LEU A 244 2.13 9.79 0.81
C LEU A 244 2.80 10.68 -0.24
N ASP A 245 4.10 10.49 -0.43
CA ASP A 245 4.81 11.08 -1.56
C ASP A 245 4.31 10.43 -2.87
N GLN A 246 4.10 11.22 -3.93
CA GLN A 246 3.63 10.72 -5.21
C GLN A 246 4.64 9.80 -5.89
N ASP A 247 5.93 9.97 -5.58
CA ASP A 247 7.01 9.13 -6.09
C ASP A 247 7.20 7.85 -5.25
N SER A 248 6.51 7.72 -4.12
CA SER A 248 6.60 6.53 -3.25
C SER A 248 5.99 5.30 -3.92
N ALA A 249 6.54 4.13 -3.58
CA ALA A 249 6.01 2.86 -4.04
C ALA A 249 4.57 2.64 -3.58
N ALA A 250 4.23 3.06 -2.35
CA ALA A 250 2.90 2.96 -1.79
C ALA A 250 1.86 3.78 -2.59
N PHE A 251 2.21 5.01 -3.00
CA PHE A 251 1.32 5.81 -3.85
C PHE A 251 1.19 5.22 -5.25
N ARG A 252 2.31 4.86 -5.87
CA ARG A 252 2.34 4.44 -7.27
C ARG A 252 1.72 3.05 -7.49
N PHE A 253 2.10 2.08 -6.65
CA PHE A 253 1.76 0.67 -6.82
C PHE A 253 0.77 0.15 -5.77
N GLY A 254 0.35 0.97 -4.82
CA GLY A 254 -0.63 0.61 -3.80
C GLY A 254 -2.00 0.29 -4.39
N GLY A 255 -2.86 -0.31 -3.56
CA GLY A 255 -4.26 -0.59 -3.90
C GLY A 255 -5.10 0.67 -4.08
N PHE A 256 -6.39 0.48 -4.33
CA PHE A 256 -7.37 1.55 -4.47
C PHE A 256 -8.37 1.47 -3.31
N GLY A 257 -8.55 2.57 -2.59
CA GLY A 257 -9.57 2.68 -1.55
C GLY A 257 -10.95 2.94 -2.15
N THR A 258 -12.01 2.72 -1.35
CA THR A 258 -13.40 2.96 -1.78
C THR A 258 -13.61 4.38 -2.31
N HIS A 259 -13.01 5.39 -1.66
CA HIS A 259 -13.11 6.78 -2.10
C HIS A 259 -12.49 7.00 -3.49
N GLU A 260 -11.31 6.42 -3.74
CA GLU A 260 -10.63 6.51 -5.04
C GLU A 260 -11.45 5.79 -6.13
N ILE A 261 -12.02 4.62 -5.82
CA ILE A 261 -12.87 3.86 -6.75
C ILE A 261 -14.12 4.66 -7.12
N VAL A 262 -14.74 5.37 -6.17
CA VAL A 262 -15.90 6.22 -6.44
C VAL A 262 -15.51 7.38 -7.36
N MET A 263 -14.39 8.06 -7.08
CA MET A 263 -13.89 9.14 -7.94
C MET A 263 -13.56 8.64 -9.35
N TYR A 264 -12.94 7.46 -9.45
CA TYR A 264 -12.69 6.79 -10.72
C TYR A 264 -14.00 6.56 -11.48
N TYR A 265 -15.04 6.07 -10.81
CA TYR A 265 -16.32 5.79 -11.46
C TYR A 265 -17.02 7.05 -11.98
N GLU A 266 -16.97 8.15 -11.21
CA GLU A 266 -17.51 9.45 -11.65
C GLU A 266 -16.74 9.98 -12.86
N LEU A 267 -15.40 9.92 -12.84
CA LEU A 267 -14.55 10.40 -13.94
C LEU A 267 -14.81 9.69 -15.27
N VAL A 268 -15.16 8.40 -15.25
CA VAL A 268 -15.42 7.62 -16.48
C VAL A 268 -16.88 7.75 -16.95
N ARG A 269 -17.76 8.29 -16.11
CA ARG A 269 -19.18 8.48 -16.41
C ARG A 269 -19.48 9.84 -17.06
N GLU A 270 -18.68 10.86 -16.76
CA GLU A 270 -18.72 12.19 -17.40
C GLU A 270 -18.06 12.19 -18.78
#